data_AF-A0A158CJQ4-F1
#
_entry.id   AF-A0A158CJQ4-F1
#
_cell.length_a   1.000
_cell.length_b   1.000
_cell.length_c   1.000
_cell.angle_alpha   90.00
_cell.angle_beta   90.00
_cell.angle_gamma   90.00
#
_symmetry.space_group_name_H-M   'P 1'
#
loop_
_entity.id
_entity.type
_entity.pdbx_description
1 polymer ?
#
loop_
_entity_poly.entity_id
_entity_poly.type
_entity_poly.pdbx_seq_one_letter_code
_entity_poly.pdbx_strand_id
1 'polypeptide(L)'
;MKPALSIALSAGLTFAVALAAHAQTPPQAPTPGASDPTFSAYSLAQQCAAKSDNTAQGQCVGAVRGIVRGYQYGVLFLSQRASLSDGETQSVSLCLTDTKVSSIIDDFLADAKQVDEADLKRTPAEVAVLGSVHAHHACT
;
A
#
# COMPACT_ATOMS: atom_id res chain seq x y z
N MET A 1 -12.17 58.70 40.76
CA MET A 1 -10.69 58.70 40.89
C MET A 1 -10.14 57.41 40.28
N LYS A 2 -8.96 57.44 39.64
CA LYS A 2 -8.19 56.27 39.12
C LYS A 2 -7.44 55.57 40.29
N PRO A 3 -6.80 54.38 40.22
CA PRO A 3 -6.00 53.75 39.12
C PRO A 3 -6.79 52.65 38.37
N ALA A 4 -6.26 51.65 37.64
CA ALA A 4 -4.91 51.22 37.17
C ALA A 4 -4.98 50.87 35.65
N LEU A 5 -3.98 50.48 34.84
CA LEU A 5 -2.55 50.05 34.91
C LEU A 5 -2.24 48.53 34.93
N SER A 6 -2.15 47.93 33.73
CA SER A 6 -1.30 46.78 33.26
C SER A 6 -1.76 46.42 31.84
N ILE A 7 -1.11 46.82 30.75
CA ILE A 7 0.10 46.24 30.12
C ILE A 7 -0.04 44.74 29.82
N ALA A 8 -0.22 44.40 28.54
CA ALA A 8 0.19 43.13 27.94
C ALA A 8 0.62 43.39 26.48
N LEU A 9 1.92 43.20 26.20
CA LEU A 9 2.46 43.18 24.84
C LEU A 9 2.16 41.84 24.20
N SER A 10 1.66 41.87 22.95
CA SER A 10 1.72 40.73 22.03
C SER A 10 1.94 41.24 20.60
N ALA A 11 3.15 41.75 20.33
CA ALA A 11 3.54 42.13 18.98
C ALA A 11 3.60 40.87 18.09
N GLY A 12 2.83 40.87 17.00
CA GLY A 12 2.77 39.73 16.09
C GLY A 12 4.08 39.52 15.34
N LEU A 13 4.63 38.31 15.45
CA LEU A 13 5.69 37.79 14.59
C LEU A 13 5.19 36.50 13.95
N THR A 14 4.47 36.65 12.84
CA THR A 14 4.01 35.54 12.01
C THR A 14 5.19 34.89 11.31
N PHE A 15 5.76 33.85 11.93
CA PHE A 15 6.71 32.96 11.28
C PHE A 15 5.98 32.10 10.23
N ALA A 16 5.89 32.63 9.00
CA ALA A 16 5.47 31.86 7.84
C ALA A 16 6.60 30.89 7.44
N VAL A 17 6.54 29.65 7.94
CA VAL A 17 7.39 28.57 7.42
C VAL A 17 6.91 28.23 6.01
N ALA A 18 7.69 28.64 5.02
CA ALA A 18 7.49 28.22 3.64
C ALA A 18 7.77 26.71 3.54
N LEU A 19 6.69 25.92 3.43
CA LEU A 19 6.77 24.52 3.04
C LEU A 19 7.27 24.47 1.59
N ALA A 20 8.56 24.20 1.42
CA ALA A 20 9.16 23.91 0.12
C ALA A 20 8.59 22.59 -0.42
N ALA A 21 7.49 22.70 -1.16
CA ALA A 21 6.92 21.61 -1.91
C ALA A 21 7.97 21.08 -2.89
N HIS A 22 8.58 19.94 -2.55
CA HIS A 22 9.43 19.22 -3.48
C HIS A 22 8.53 18.73 -4.61
N ALA A 23 8.65 19.38 -5.77
CA ALA A 23 8.04 18.88 -7.00
C ALA A 23 8.58 17.47 -7.24
N GLN A 24 7.73 16.47 -7.01
CA GLN A 24 8.11 15.08 -7.22
C GLN A 24 8.25 14.88 -8.73
N THR A 25 9.47 14.63 -9.18
CA THR A 25 9.77 14.21 -10.55
C THR A 25 8.83 13.04 -10.91
N PRO A 26 8.14 13.07 -12.07
CA PRO A 26 7.27 11.96 -12.43
C PRO A 26 8.08 10.65 -12.43
N PRO A 27 7.57 9.58 -11.81
CA PRO A 27 8.29 8.32 -11.76
C PRO A 27 8.49 7.82 -13.19
N GLN A 28 9.76 7.63 -13.58
CA GLN A 28 10.08 7.06 -14.88
C GLN A 28 9.44 5.68 -14.99
N ALA A 29 8.84 5.39 -16.14
CA ALA A 29 8.25 4.08 -16.41
C ALA A 29 9.28 2.97 -16.13
N PRO A 30 8.90 1.89 -15.43
CA PRO A 30 9.85 0.90 -14.96
C PRO A 30 10.57 0.24 -16.13
N THR A 31 11.89 0.39 -16.17
CA THR A 31 12.76 -0.27 -17.15
C THR A 31 12.66 -1.79 -16.99
N PRO A 32 12.67 -2.58 -18.09
CA PRO A 32 12.77 -4.02 -18.02
C PRO A 32 14.05 -4.43 -17.25
N GLY A 33 13.87 -5.15 -16.13
CA GLY A 33 14.91 -5.31 -15.11
C GLY A 33 14.68 -4.42 -13.88
N ALA A 34 13.45 -4.37 -13.39
CA ALA A 34 13.07 -3.57 -12.24
C ALA A 34 13.97 -3.84 -11.02
N SER A 35 14.49 -2.77 -10.42
CA SER A 35 15.13 -2.80 -9.10
C SER A 35 14.19 -3.43 -8.08
N ASP A 36 14.74 -4.27 -7.19
CA ASP A 36 13.94 -5.01 -6.20
C ASP A 36 12.95 -4.08 -5.45
N PRO A 37 11.66 -4.42 -5.41
CA PRO A 37 10.65 -3.55 -4.81
C PRO A 37 10.89 -3.39 -3.30
N THR A 38 10.73 -2.17 -2.81
CA THR A 38 10.85 -1.82 -1.37
C THR A 38 9.93 -2.68 -0.48
N PHE A 39 8.89 -3.29 -1.06
CA PHE A 39 8.03 -4.28 -0.42
C PHE A 39 7.72 -5.44 -1.39
N SER A 40 8.47 -6.53 -1.28
CA SER A 40 8.40 -7.70 -2.16
C SER A 40 7.43 -8.78 -1.66
N ALA A 41 6.92 -9.60 -2.57
CA ALA A 41 6.09 -10.75 -2.25
C ALA A 41 6.81 -11.74 -1.32
N TYR A 42 8.13 -11.94 -1.52
CA TYR A 42 8.97 -12.71 -0.60
C TYR A 42 8.94 -12.14 0.84
N SER A 43 9.09 -10.82 1.00
CA SER A 43 9.08 -10.20 2.33
C SER A 43 7.74 -10.35 3.05
N LEU A 44 6.62 -10.22 2.32
CA LEU A 44 5.29 -10.44 2.86
C LEU A 44 5.03 -11.93 3.18
N ALA A 45 5.46 -12.85 2.31
CA ALA A 45 5.31 -14.28 2.55
C ALA A 45 6.03 -14.72 3.83
N GLN A 46 7.26 -14.25 4.07
CA GLN A 46 7.98 -14.55 5.32
C GLN A 46 7.29 -13.96 6.55
N GLN A 47 6.78 -12.72 6.46
CA GLN A 47 6.02 -12.08 7.55
C GLN A 47 4.71 -12.83 7.85
N CYS A 48 4.00 -13.31 6.83
CA CYS A 48 2.77 -14.09 6.97
C CYS A 48 3.00 -15.54 7.42
N ALA A 49 4.16 -16.12 7.11
CA ALA A 49 4.55 -17.46 7.55
C ALA A 49 4.89 -17.53 9.05
N ALA A 50 5.29 -16.40 9.66
CA ALA A 50 5.65 -16.27 11.07
C ALA A 50 4.44 -16.32 12.04
N LYS A 51 3.57 -17.34 11.91
CA LYS A 51 2.31 -17.49 12.66
C LYS A 51 2.46 -17.56 14.20
N SER A 52 3.68 -17.70 14.72
CA SER A 52 3.99 -17.67 16.17
C SER A 52 4.29 -16.27 16.72
N ASP A 53 4.47 -15.26 15.86
CA ASP A 53 4.71 -13.87 16.26
C ASP A 53 3.46 -13.03 15.98
N ASN A 54 2.77 -12.61 17.05
CA ASN A 54 1.57 -11.78 16.96
C ASN A 54 1.81 -10.43 16.28
N THR A 55 3.04 -9.89 16.35
CA THR A 55 3.42 -8.64 15.68
C THR A 55 3.56 -8.86 14.18
N ALA A 56 4.29 -9.89 13.77
CA ALA A 56 4.42 -10.26 12.35
C ALA A 56 3.05 -10.63 11.75
N GLN A 57 2.23 -11.39 12.49
CA GLN A 57 0.86 -11.73 12.08
C GLN A 57 -0.02 -10.47 11.93
N GLY A 58 0.05 -9.53 12.89
CA GLY A 58 -0.67 -8.26 12.80
C GLY A 58 -0.24 -7.40 11.62
N GLN A 59 1.07 -7.37 11.32
CA GLN A 59 1.62 -6.69 10.15
C GLN A 59 1.18 -7.35 8.84
N CYS A 60 1.25 -8.69 8.73
CA CYS A 60 0.74 -9.45 7.58
C CYS A 60 -0.75 -9.17 7.31
N VAL A 61 -1.60 -9.30 8.32
CA VAL A 61 -3.05 -9.03 8.22
C VAL A 61 -3.32 -7.57 7.83
N GLY A 62 -2.55 -6.63 8.39
CA GLY A 62 -2.60 -5.21 8.03
C GLY A 62 -2.20 -4.95 6.57
N ALA A 63 -1.11 -5.55 6.11
CA ALA A 63 -0.59 -5.40 4.75
C ALA A 63 -1.55 -5.99 3.70
N VAL A 64 -2.00 -7.25 3.89
CA VAL A 64 -2.96 -7.90 2.96
C VAL A 64 -4.28 -7.15 2.93
N ARG A 65 -4.82 -6.74 4.09
CA ARG A 65 -6.04 -5.90 4.15
C ARG A 65 -5.84 -4.54 3.48
N GLY A 66 -4.65 -3.96 3.62
CA GLY A 66 -4.25 -2.70 2.98
C GLY A 66 -4.23 -2.82 1.45
N ILE A 67 -3.58 -3.87 0.93
CA ILE A 67 -3.54 -4.20 -0.50
C ILE A 67 -4.96 -4.39 -1.05
N VAL A 68 -5.71 -5.31 -0.44
CA VAL A 68 -7.06 -5.70 -0.91
C VAL A 68 -8.06 -4.54 -0.89
N ARG A 69 -8.00 -3.66 0.13
CA ARG A 69 -8.85 -2.46 0.18
C ARG A 69 -8.33 -1.34 -0.71
N GLY A 70 -7.01 -1.16 -0.78
CA GLY A 70 -6.39 -0.14 -1.60
C GLY A 70 -6.69 -0.33 -3.09
N TYR A 71 -6.78 -1.58 -3.52
CA TYR A 71 -7.26 -1.96 -4.85
C TYR A 71 -8.75 -1.64 -5.06
N GLN A 72 -9.62 -2.08 -4.15
CA GLN A 72 -11.07 -1.82 -4.22
C GLN A 72 -11.41 -0.32 -4.28
N TYR A 73 -10.66 0.53 -3.57
CA TYR A 73 -10.85 1.98 -3.59
C TYR A 73 -9.98 2.71 -4.64
N GLY A 74 -9.22 1.98 -5.46
CA GLY A 74 -8.39 2.55 -6.53
C GLY A 74 -7.28 3.50 -6.08
N VAL A 75 -6.84 3.38 -4.82
CA VAL A 75 -5.76 4.18 -4.22
C VAL A 75 -4.39 3.52 -4.34
N LEU A 76 -4.35 2.23 -4.66
CA LEU A 76 -3.15 1.62 -5.23
C LEU A 76 -3.11 1.86 -6.73
N PHE A 77 -1.90 1.79 -7.31
CA PHE A 77 -1.58 2.24 -8.66
C PHE A 77 -1.81 3.75 -8.95
N LEU A 78 -2.09 4.64 -7.99
CA LEU A 78 -2.31 6.07 -8.28
C LEU A 78 -1.19 6.71 -9.13
N SER A 79 0.08 6.37 -8.84
CA SER A 79 1.24 6.84 -9.60
C SER A 79 1.33 6.31 -11.05
N GLN A 80 0.70 5.17 -11.34
CA GLN A 80 0.62 4.59 -12.70
C GLN A 80 -0.69 4.99 -13.42
N ARG A 81 -1.80 5.12 -12.68
CA ARG A 81 -3.06 5.68 -13.19
C ARG A 81 -2.89 7.10 -13.72
N ALA A 82 -2.03 7.92 -13.12
CA ALA A 82 -1.71 9.26 -13.63
C ALA A 82 -1.13 9.27 -15.07
N SER A 83 -0.63 8.13 -15.56
CA SER A 83 -0.11 7.94 -16.92
C SER A 83 -0.99 7.07 -17.84
N LEU A 84 -2.10 6.52 -17.33
CA LEU A 84 -3.04 5.70 -18.10
C LEU A 84 -4.26 6.54 -18.47
N SER A 85 -4.78 6.37 -19.68
CA SER A 85 -6.04 7.01 -20.05
C SER A 85 -7.23 6.33 -19.33
N ASP A 86 -8.32 7.07 -19.11
CA ASP A 86 -9.49 6.57 -18.36
C ASP A 86 -10.05 5.24 -18.91
N GLY A 87 -9.87 4.97 -20.21
CA GLY A 87 -10.29 3.74 -20.87
C GLY A 87 -9.36 2.53 -20.67
N GLU A 88 -8.14 2.73 -20.17
CA GLU A 88 -7.17 1.65 -19.90
C GLU A 88 -7.27 1.10 -18.47
N THR A 89 -7.92 1.83 -17.55
CA THR A 89 -8.08 1.40 -16.17
C THR A 89 -9.35 0.56 -15.98
N GLN A 90 -9.26 -0.75 -16.24
CA GLN A 90 -10.36 -1.68 -15.93
C GLN A 90 -10.53 -1.80 -14.41
N SER A 91 -11.69 -1.36 -13.89
CA SER A 91 -12.08 -1.61 -12.50
C SER A 91 -12.54 -3.06 -12.34
N VAL A 92 -11.61 -3.97 -12.02
CA VAL A 92 -11.99 -5.34 -11.68
C VAL A 92 -12.60 -5.35 -10.29
N SER A 93 -13.91 -5.54 -10.21
CA SER A 93 -14.60 -5.77 -8.94
C SER A 93 -14.11 -7.09 -8.33
N LEU A 94 -13.67 -7.05 -7.06
CA LEU A 94 -13.32 -8.25 -6.30
C LEU A 94 -14.55 -8.70 -5.52
N CYS A 95 -15.00 -9.95 -5.71
CA CYS A 95 -16.20 -10.49 -5.03
C CYS A 95 -15.89 -10.99 -3.62
N LEU A 96 -15.36 -10.08 -2.79
CA LEU A 96 -14.84 -10.37 -1.45
C LEU A 96 -15.90 -10.25 -0.33
N THR A 97 -17.19 -10.31 -0.70
CA THR A 97 -18.29 -10.33 0.26
C THR A 97 -18.13 -11.54 1.17
N ASP A 98 -18.07 -11.30 2.48
CA ASP A 98 -17.83 -12.30 3.54
C ASP A 98 -16.49 -13.07 3.46
N THR A 99 -15.58 -12.72 2.54
CA THR A 99 -14.24 -13.32 2.45
C THR A 99 -13.38 -12.91 3.65
N LYS A 100 -12.82 -13.90 4.35
CA LYS A 100 -11.95 -13.66 5.51
C LYS A 100 -10.54 -13.31 5.05
N VAL A 101 -9.92 -12.28 5.63
CA VAL A 101 -8.52 -11.94 5.33
C VAL A 101 -7.57 -13.12 5.61
N SER A 102 -7.92 -14.02 6.53
CA SER A 102 -7.16 -15.25 6.78
C SER A 102 -7.12 -16.22 5.60
N SER A 103 -8.22 -16.39 4.83
CA SER A 103 -8.19 -17.26 3.65
C SER A 103 -7.30 -16.66 2.57
N ILE A 104 -7.45 -15.35 2.30
CA ILE A 104 -6.57 -14.62 1.37
C ILE A 104 -5.08 -14.79 1.72
N ILE A 105 -4.73 -14.79 3.02
CA ILE A 105 -3.35 -15.03 3.48
C ILE A 105 -2.92 -16.48 3.24
N ASP A 106 -3.77 -17.46 3.58
CA ASP A 106 -3.43 -18.88 3.40
C ASP A 106 -3.33 -19.27 1.91
N ASP A 107 -4.18 -18.70 1.05
CA ASP A 107 -4.18 -18.84 -0.41
C ASP A 107 -2.92 -18.19 -1.02
N PHE A 108 -2.60 -16.94 -0.64
CA PHE A 108 -1.36 -16.27 -1.03
C PHE A 108 -0.10 -17.06 -0.60
N LEU A 109 -0.10 -17.63 0.61
CA LEU A 109 0.99 -18.50 1.09
C LEU A 109 1.03 -19.86 0.39
N ALA A 110 -0.06 -20.33 -0.21
CA ALA A 110 -0.08 -21.53 -1.04
C ALA A 110 0.48 -21.25 -2.44
N ASP A 111 0.10 -20.12 -3.04
CA ASP A 111 0.59 -19.68 -4.36
C ASP A 111 2.07 -19.32 -4.30
N ALA A 112 2.52 -18.59 -3.27
CA ALA A 112 3.92 -18.20 -3.11
C ALA A 112 4.87 -19.42 -3.07
N LYS A 113 4.44 -20.57 -2.55
CA LYS A 113 5.25 -21.80 -2.53
C LYS A 113 5.44 -22.44 -3.91
N GLN A 114 4.67 -22.02 -4.92
CA GLN A 114 4.75 -22.52 -6.29
C GLN A 114 5.68 -21.66 -7.18
N VAL A 115 6.14 -20.51 -6.66
CA VAL A 115 6.98 -19.53 -7.37
C VAL A 115 8.42 -19.59 -6.84
N ASP A 116 9.40 -19.38 -7.71
CA ASP A 116 10.81 -19.33 -7.30
C ASP A 116 11.10 -18.14 -6.36
N GLU A 117 12.04 -18.33 -5.44
CA GLU A 117 12.42 -17.30 -4.46
C GLU A 117 12.97 -16.03 -5.12
N ALA A 118 13.72 -16.15 -6.22
CA ALA A 118 14.26 -14.99 -6.92
C ALA A 118 13.16 -14.17 -7.62
N ASP A 119 12.10 -14.84 -8.10
CA ASP A 119 10.96 -14.17 -8.71
C ASP A 119 10.07 -13.53 -7.63
N LEU A 120 9.79 -14.21 -6.51
CA LEU A 120 9.10 -13.62 -5.36
C LEU A 120 9.79 -12.36 -4.79
N LYS A 121 11.12 -12.29 -4.86
CA LYS A 121 11.88 -11.10 -4.43
C LYS A 121 11.68 -9.91 -5.37
N ARG A 122 11.58 -10.16 -6.68
CA ARG A 122 11.36 -9.14 -7.71
C ARG A 122 9.89 -8.75 -7.86
N THR A 123 8.95 -9.64 -7.52
CA THR A 123 7.51 -9.36 -7.57
C THR A 123 7.11 -8.43 -6.41
N PRO A 124 6.45 -7.27 -6.67
CA PRO A 124 5.87 -6.46 -5.60
C PRO A 124 4.80 -7.23 -4.83
N ALA A 125 4.75 -7.06 -3.51
CA ALA A 125 3.81 -7.80 -2.66
C ALA A 125 2.33 -7.59 -3.08
N GLU A 126 2.00 -6.38 -3.52
CA GLU A 126 0.68 -6.05 -4.08
C GLU A 126 0.31 -6.94 -5.26
N VAL A 127 1.20 -7.07 -6.25
CA VAL A 127 0.95 -7.82 -7.49
C VAL A 127 0.70 -9.30 -7.19
N ALA A 128 1.49 -9.88 -6.28
CA ALA A 128 1.33 -11.29 -5.90
C ALA A 128 0.02 -11.53 -5.11
N VAL A 129 -0.32 -10.66 -4.15
CA VAL A 129 -1.57 -10.77 -3.38
C VAL A 129 -2.80 -10.58 -4.28
N LEU A 130 -2.79 -9.60 -5.19
CA LEU A 130 -3.90 -9.39 -6.12
C LEU A 130 -4.01 -10.54 -7.13
N GLY A 131 -2.88 -11.06 -7.63
CA GLY A 131 -2.87 -12.27 -8.48
C GLY A 131 -3.53 -13.47 -7.79
N SER A 132 -3.17 -13.74 -6.53
CA SER A 132 -3.80 -14.79 -5.72
C SER A 132 -5.30 -14.54 -5.52
N VAL A 133 -5.70 -13.32 -5.16
CA VAL A 133 -7.12 -12.95 -5.00
C VAL A 133 -7.91 -13.11 -6.31
N HIS A 134 -7.32 -12.80 -7.47
CA HIS A 134 -7.95 -13.05 -8.77
C HIS A 134 -8.04 -14.54 -9.12
N ALA A 135 -7.11 -15.37 -8.66
CA ALA A 135 -7.15 -16.83 -8.89
C ALA A 135 -8.23 -17.52 -8.03
N HIS A 136 -8.35 -17.13 -6.75
CA HIS A 136 -9.18 -17.85 -5.76
C HIS A 136 -10.50 -17.16 -5.41
N HIS A 137 -10.66 -15.86 -5.70
CA HIS A 137 -11.83 -15.05 -5.30
C HIS A 137 -12.34 -14.15 -6.45
N ALA A 138 -12.25 -14.62 -7.70
CA ALA A 138 -12.84 -13.94 -8.84
C ALA A 138 -14.37 -13.79 -8.70
N CYS A 139 -14.93 -12.72 -9.25
CA CYS A 139 -16.37 -12.66 -9.51
C CYS A 139 -16.75 -13.65 -10.61
N THR A 140 -17.84 -14.37 -10.41
CA THR A 140 -18.50 -15.27 -11.38
C THR A 140 -19.88 -14.74 -11.75
#